data_AF-K1XVG2-F1
#
_entry.id   AF-K1XVG2-F1
#
_cell.length_a   1.000
_cell.length_b   1.000
_cell.length_c   1.000
_cell.angle_alpha   90.00
_cell.angle_beta   90.00
_cell.angle_gamma   90.00
#
_symmetry.space_group_name_H-M   'P 1'
#
loop_
_entity.id
_entity.type
_entity.pdbx_description
1 polymer ?
#
loop_
_entity_poly.entity_id
_entity_poly.type
_entity_poly.pdbx_seq_one_letter_code
_entity_poly.pdbx_strand_id
1 'polypeptide(L)' 'MTGGVAILGEEAAKSIQIAVDEANANGGINGRQIKFIVEDDQYDTAKSISAYEKLVNSDGV' A
#
# COMPACT_ATOMS: atom_id res chain seq x y z
N MET A 1 -1.33 -2.96 9.30
CA MET A 1 -2.47 -2.17 9.82
C MET A 1 -3.11 -2.80 11.05
N THR A 2 -2.96 -4.10 11.28
CA THR A 2 -3.24 -4.72 12.57
C THR A 2 -1.99 -5.50 13.06
N GLY A 3 -2.09 -6.23 14.17
CA GLY A 3 -0.96 -6.98 14.75
C GLY A 3 -0.04 -6.18 15.68
N GLY A 4 1.04 -6.82 16.15
CA GLY A 4 1.91 -6.30 17.23
C GLY A 4 2.69 -5.01 16.91
N VAL A 5 2.78 -4.64 15.62
CA VAL A 5 3.44 -3.42 15.15
C VAL A 5 2.52 -2.58 14.23
N ALA A 6 1.21 -2.65 14.45
CA ALA A 6 0.19 -1.99 13.62
C ALA A 6 0.47 -0.52 13.31
N ILE A 7 0.91 0.25 14.32
CA ILE A 7 1.20 1.69 14.21
C ILE A 7 2.21 1.97 13.09
N LEU A 8 3.26 1.16 12.95
CA LEU A 8 4.25 1.36 11.90
C LEU A 8 3.64 1.21 10.50
N GLY A 9 2.79 0.21 10.30
CA GLY A 9 2.11 -0.01 9.03
C GLY A 9 1.07 1.08 8.71
N GLU A 10 0.33 1.54 9.72
CA GLU A 10 -0.63 2.63 9.54
C GLU A 10 0.04 3.95 9.18
N GLU A 11 1.09 4.34 9.90
CA GLU A 11 1.79 5.60 9.65
C GLU A 11 2.53 5.57 8.31
N ALA A 12 3.10 4.44 7.92
CA ALA A 12 3.69 4.26 6.59
C ALA A 12 2.64 4.40 5.47
N ALA A 13 1.50 3.73 5.59
CA ALA A 13 0.43 3.82 4.60
C ALA A 13 -0.13 5.25 4.46
N LYS A 14 -0.36 5.95 5.57
CA LYS A 14 -0.80 7.36 5.56
C LYS A 14 0.22 8.26 4.87
N SER A 15 1.51 8.11 5.21
CA SER A 15 2.59 8.92 4.63
C SER A 15 2.73 8.71 3.13
N ILE A 16 2.63 7.46 2.66
CA ILE A 16 2.65 7.16 1.22
C ILE A 16 1.41 7.71 0.52
N GLN A 17 0.22 7.59 1.13
CA GLN A 17 -1.00 8.13 0.54
C GLN A 17 -0.91 9.66 0.34
N ILE A 18 -0.36 10.39 1.31
CA ILE A 18 -0.14 11.84 1.18
C ILE A 18 0.75 12.13 -0.04
N ALA A 19 1.87 11.42 -0.21
CA ALA A 19 2.77 11.61 -1.35
C ALA A 19 2.10 11.24 -2.69
N VAL A 20 1.27 10.20 -2.70
CA VAL A 20 0.48 9.79 -3.88
C VAL A 20 -0.53 10.87 -4.26
N ASP A 21 -1.24 11.43 -3.27
CA ASP A 21 -2.22 12.49 -3.48
C ASP A 21 -1.55 13.75 -4.03
N GLU A 22 -0.40 14.15 -3.48
CA GLU A 22 0.40 15.26 -3.96
C GLU A 22 0.90 15.05 -5.40
N ALA A 23 1.41 13.86 -5.71
CA ALA A 23 1.86 13.53 -7.07
C ALA A 23 0.69 13.56 -8.07
N ASN A 24 -0.44 12.97 -7.70
CA ASN A 24 -1.65 12.93 -8.52
C ASN A 24 -2.26 14.32 -8.77
N ALA A 25 -2.29 15.17 -7.74
CA ALA A 25 -2.70 16.56 -7.84
C ALA A 25 -1.81 17.36 -8.82
N ASN A 26 -0.55 16.98 -8.96
CA ASN A 26 0.41 17.56 -9.91
C ASN A 26 0.41 16.89 -11.30
N GLY A 27 -0.63 16.13 -11.63
CA GLY A 27 -0.79 15.47 -12.94
C GLY A 27 -0.26 14.04 -13.01
N GLY A 28 0.17 13.48 -11.88
CA GLY A 28 0.69 12.12 -11.79
C GLY A 28 2.07 11.95 -12.42
N ILE A 29 2.46 10.71 -12.70
CA ILE A 29 3.76 10.39 -13.30
C ILE A 29 3.57 10.21 -14.80
N ASN A 30 4.24 11.04 -15.60
CA ASN A 30 4.08 11.06 -17.07
C ASN A 30 2.60 11.18 -17.51
N GLY A 31 1.81 11.96 -16.78
CA GLY A 31 0.37 12.14 -17.04
C GLY A 31 -0.52 10.99 -16.57
N ARG A 32 0.02 9.99 -15.86
CA ARG A 32 -0.74 8.84 -15.33
C ARG A 32 -0.92 8.95 -13.84
N GLN A 33 -2.16 8.77 -13.39
CA GLN A 33 -2.50 8.76 -11.97
C GLN A 33 -1.98 7.48 -11.30
N ILE A 34 -1.41 7.64 -10.12
CA ILE A 34 -0.94 6.56 -9.26
C ILE A 34 -2.13 5.98 -8.50
N LYS A 35 -2.33 4.67 -8.58
CA LYS A 35 -3.26 3.93 -7.72
C LYS A 35 -2.44 3.25 -6.61
N PHE A 36 -2.65 3.65 -5.36
CA PHE A 36 -2.02 3.03 -4.21
C PHE A 36 -2.91 1.93 -3.64
N ILE A 37 -2.35 0.75 -3.42
CA ILE A 37 -3.04 -0.44 -2.89
C ILE A 37 -2.20 -0.96 -1.73
N VAL A 38 -2.87 -1.29 -0.62
CA VAL A 38 -2.22 -1.72 0.63
C VAL A 38 -2.94 -2.96 1.14
N GLU A 39 -2.16 -3.95 1.57
CA GLU A 39 -2.65 -5.15 2.26
C GLU A 39 -2.11 -5.20 3.69
N ASP A 40 -2.88 -5.83 4.60
CA ASP A 40 -2.52 -5.97 6.00
C ASP A 40 -1.95 -7.35 6.31
N ASP A 41 -0.63 -7.43 6.47
CA ASP A 41 0.05 -8.67 6.82
C ASP A 41 0.05 -9.00 8.32
N GLN A 42 -0.44 -8.09 9.15
CA GLN A 42 -0.56 -8.26 10.60
C GLN A 42 0.74 -8.63 11.33
N TYR A 43 1.90 -8.34 10.72
CA TYR A 43 3.20 -8.77 11.22
C TYR A 43 3.35 -10.30 11.33
N ASP A 44 2.73 -11.02 10.41
CA ASP A 44 2.80 -12.47 10.31
C ASP A 44 3.30 -12.89 8.92
N THR A 45 4.33 -13.74 8.89
CA THR A 45 4.99 -14.15 7.64
C THR A 45 4.04 -14.83 6.65
N ALA A 46 3.12 -15.67 7.11
CA ALA A 46 2.21 -16.37 6.22
C ALA A 46 1.21 -15.38 5.59
N LYS A 47 0.74 -14.41 6.37
CA LYS A 47 -0.11 -13.33 5.86
C LYS A 47 0.62 -12.39 4.92
N SER A 48 1.91 -12.12 5.13
CA SER A 48 2.72 -11.36 4.15
C SER A 48 2.77 -12.06 2.79
N ILE A 49 2.89 -13.39 2.76
CA ILE A 49 2.88 -14.17 1.51
C ILE A 49 1.50 -14.10 0.84
N SER A 50 0.42 -14.33 1.59
CA SER A 50 -0.94 -14.23 1.02
C SER A 50 -1.29 -12.83 0.53
N ALA A 51 -0.86 -11.79 1.24
CA ALA A 51 -1.01 -10.40 0.82
C ALA A 51 -0.26 -10.14 -0.49
N TYR A 52 0.97 -10.61 -0.61
CA TYR A 52 1.76 -10.51 -1.85
C TYR A 52 1.08 -11.23 -3.02
N GLU A 53 0.62 -12.48 -2.81
CA GLU A 53 -0.07 -13.25 -3.84
C GLU A 53 -1.35 -12.55 -4.31
N LYS A 54 -2.10 -11.91 -3.41
CA LYS A 54 -3.29 -11.15 -3.76
C LYS A 54 -2.94 -9.93 -4.61
N LEU A 55 -1.93 -9.16 -4.21
CA LEU A 55 -1.48 -7.97 -4.94
C LEU A 55 -1.11 -8.32 -6.39
N VAL A 56 -0.35 -9.40 -6.58
CA VAL A 56 0.12 -9.83 -7.91
C VAL A 56 -1.00 -10.48 -8.71
N ASN A 57 -1.72 -11.44 -8.14
CA ASN A 57 -2.63 -12.29 -8.91
C ASN A 57 -4.05 -11.74 -9.04
N SER A 58 -4.50 -10.90 -8.10
CA SER A 58 -5.86 -10.36 -8.06
C SER A 58 -5.91 -8.86 -8.34
N ASP A 59 -5.03 -8.08 -7.71
CA ASP A 59 -5.05 -6.62 -7.84
C ASP A 59 -4.27 -6.11 -9.05
N GLY A 60 -3.43 -6.98 -9.65
CA GLY A 60 -2.71 -6.73 -10.89
C GLY A 60 -1.56 -5.74 -10.74
N VAL A 61 -0.85 -5.81 -9.60
CA VAL A 61 0.37 -5.03 -9.31
C VAL A 61 1.60 -5.67 -9.95
#